data_AF-A0A2I1TY58-F1
#
_entry.id   AF-A0A2I1TY58-F1
#
_cell.length_a   1.000
_cell.length_b   1.000
_cell.length_c   1.000
_cell.angle_alpha   90.00
_cell.angle_beta   90.00
_cell.angle_gamma   90.00
#
_symmetry.space_group_name_H-M   'P 1'
#
loop_
_entity.id
_entity.type
_entity.pdbx_description
1 polymer ?
#
loop_
_entity_poly.entity_id
_entity_poly.type
_entity_poly.pdbx_seq_one_letter_code
_entity_poly.pdbx_strand_id
1 'polypeptide(L)' 'MVSYGQTQIDGLAYDQYDIFRLKDGKIVEHWDNKEVMPKVEDLTNLGKF' A
#
# COMPACT_ATOMS: atom_id res chain seq x y z
N MET A 1 6.02 10.32 -6.17
CA MET A 1 6.59 8.95 -6.16
C MET A 1 5.64 8.06 -5.37
N VAL A 2 5.44 6.82 -5.80
CA VAL A 2 4.57 5.87 -5.11
C VAL A 2 5.39 4.61 -4.81
N SER A 3 5.26 4.07 -3.61
CA SER A 3 5.74 2.73 -3.26
C SER A 3 4.60 1.85 -2.78
N TYR A 4 4.77 0.56 -2.98
CA TYR A 4 3.87 -0.49 -2.54
C TYR A 4 4.68 -1.55 -1.80
N GLY A 5 4.10 -2.09 -0.73
CA GLY A 5 4.69 -3.18 0.02
C GLY A 5 3.64 -4.04 0.71
N GLN A 6 4.01 -5.29 0.96
CA GLN A 6 3.26 -6.22 1.79
C GLN A 6 4.04 -6.53 3.06
N THR A 7 3.34 -6.57 4.19
CA THR A 7 3.95 -6.89 5.49
C THR A 7 3.05 -7.78 6.33
N GLN A 8 3.65 -8.61 7.19
CA GLN A 8 2.92 -9.44 8.14
C GLN A 8 3.11 -8.89 9.55
N ILE A 9 2.00 -8.60 10.24
CA ILE A 9 1.99 -8.14 11.64
C ILE A 9 0.97 -8.96 12.39
N ASP A 10 1.38 -9.58 13.50
CA ASP A 10 0.53 -10.42 14.36
C ASP A 10 -0.24 -11.51 13.58
N GLY A 11 0.39 -12.06 12.54
CA GLY A 11 -0.19 -13.09 11.68
C GLY A 11 -1.18 -12.58 10.63
N LEU A 12 -1.44 -11.28 10.57
CA LEU A 12 -2.25 -10.64 9.53
C LEU A 12 -1.36 -10.07 8.43
N ALA A 13 -1.72 -10.35 7.18
CA ALA A 13 -1.10 -9.71 6.03
C ALA A 13 -1.72 -8.32 5.83
N TYR A 14 -0.86 -7.33 5.57
CA TYR A 14 -1.24 -5.96 5.28
C TYR A 14 -0.69 -5.55 3.92
N ASP A 15 -1.51 -4.82 3.17
CA ASP A 15 -1.06 -4.01 2.04
C ASP A 15 -0.77 -2.59 2.54
N GLN A 16 0.33 -2.02 2.08
CA GLN A 16 0.74 -0.65 2.38
C GLN A 16 1.08 0.09 1.10
N TYR A 17 0.59 1.32 1.03
CA TYR A 17 0.92 2.26 -0.02
C TYR A 17 1.46 3.54 0.59
N ASP A 18 2.56 4.05 0.03
CA ASP A 18 3.09 5.36 0.36
C ASP A 18 3.08 6.24 -0.89
N ILE A 19 2.63 7.48 -0.71
CA ILE A 19 2.66 8.53 -1.72
C ILE A 19 3.56 9.64 -1.22
N PHE A 20 4.54 10.01 -2.04
CA PHE A 20 5.47 11.10 -1.75
C PHE A 20 5.32 12.21 -2.79
N ARG A 21 5.14 13.44 -2.32
CA ARG A 21 5.33 14.63 -3.16
C ARG A 21 6.78 15.09 -3.05
N LEU A 22 7.41 15.24 -4.20
CA LEU A 22 8.79 15.72 -4.28
C LEU A 22 8.82 17.18 -4.73
N LYS A 23 9.77 17.95 -4.19
CA LYS A 23 10.15 19.27 -4.65
C LYS A 23 11.67 19.42 -4.54
N ASP A 24 12.32 19.83 -5.62
CA ASP A 24 13.77 20.00 -5.70
C ASP A 24 14.56 18.75 -5.24
N GLY A 25 14.08 17.57 -5.65
CA GLY A 25 14.67 16.27 -5.28
C GLY A 25 14.45 15.85 -3.81
N LYS A 26 13.70 16.62 -3.02
CA LYS A 26 13.40 16.33 -1.61
C LYS A 26 11.93 15.95 -1.43
N ILE A 27 11.66 15.08 -0.45
CA ILE A 27 10.31 14.79 -0.01
C ILE A 27 9.80 16.00 0.77
N VAL A 28 8.67 16.55 0.34
CA VAL A 28 8.01 17.68 1.01
C VAL A 28 6.62 17.35 1.53
N GLU A 29 6.11 16.16 1.19
CA GLU A 29 4.86 15.62 1.71
C GLU A 29 4.87 14.10 1.57
N HIS A 30 4.29 13.43 2.57
CA HIS A 30 4.15 11.99 2.63
C HIS A 30 2.74 11.67 3.14
N TRP A 31 2.07 10.76 2.43
CA TRP A 31 0.83 10.12 2.86
C TRP A 31 1.05 8.62 2.82
N ASP A 32 0.54 7.94 3.83
CA ASP A 32 0.49 6.49 3.86
C ASP A 32 -0.95 6.01 4.06
N ASN A 33 -1.21 4.80 3.57
CA ASN A 33 -2.35 4.01 4.00
C ASN A 33 -1.88 2.57 4.21
N LYS A 34 -2.49 1.91 5.18
CA LYS A 34 -2.21 0.52 5.51
C LYS A 34 -3.48 -0.20 5.93
N GLU A 35 -3.79 -1.27 5.23
CA GLU A 35 -5.01 -2.04 5.44
C GLU A 35 -4.71 -3.53 5.50
N VAL A 36 -5.50 -4.27 6.28
CA VAL A 36 -5.44 -5.73 6.27
C VAL A 36 -5.84 -6.19 4.88
N MET A 37 -5.02 -7.06 4.30
CA MET A 37 -5.34 -7.69 3.03
C MET A 37 -6.65 -8.47 3.17
N PRO A 38 -7.67 -8.17 2.35
CA PRO A 38 -8.87 -8.99 2.32
C PRO A 38 -8.50 -10.41 1.88
N LYS A 39 -9.31 -11.38 2.28
CA LYS A 39 -9.10 -12.75 1.80
C LYS A 39 -9.32 -12.79 0.30
N VAL A 40 -8.63 -13.72 -0.36
CA VAL A 40 -8.74 -13.96 -1.81
C VAL A 40 -10.19 -14.17 -2.24
N GLU A 41 -11.00 -14.84 -1.41
CA GLU A 41 -12.43 -15.09 -1.64
C GLU A 41 -13.30 -13.81 -1.65
N ASP A 42 -12.86 -12.75 -0.98
CA ASP A 42 -13.60 -11.48 -0.87
C ASP A 42 -13.22 -10.46 -1.97
N LEU A 43 -12.21 -10.77 -2.79
CA LEU A 43 -11.69 -9.87 -3.81
C LEU A 43 -12.62 -9.82 -5.03
N THR A 44 -13.10 -8.61 -5.35
CA THR A 44 -14.09 -8.38 -6.42
C THR A 44 -13.49 -8.19 -7.82
N ASN A 45 -12.18 -7.96 -7.91
CA ASN A 45 -11.47 -7.64 -9.17
C ASN A 45 -10.22 -8.51 -9.40
N LEU A 46 -10.19 -9.71 -8.81
CA LEU A 46 -9.02 -10.59 -8.92
C LEU A 46 -8.74 -10.96 -10.38
N GLY A 47 -7.56 -10.62 -10.89
CA GLY A 47 -7.13 -10.90 -12.27
C GLY A 47 -7.59 -9.89 -13.33
N LYS A 48 -8.03 -8.68 -12.96
CA LYS A 48 -8.47 -7.67 -13.93
C LYS A 48 -7.35 -6.90 -14.66
N PHE A 49 -6.08 -7.15 -14.36
CA PHE A 49 -4.92 -6.63 -15.09
C PHE A 49 -3.77 -7.63 -15.03
#